data_AF-A0A5R2MYA5-F1
#
_entry.id   AF-A0A5R2MYA5-F1
#
_cell.length_a   1.000
_cell.length_b   1.000
_cell.length_c   1.000
_cell.angle_alpha   90.00
_cell.angle_beta   90.00
_cell.angle_gamma   90.00
#
_symmetry.space_group_name_H-M   'P 1'
#
loop_
_entity.id
_entity.type
_entity.pdbx_description
1 polymer ?
#
loop_
_entity_poly.entity_id
_entity_poly.type
_entity_poly.pdbx_seq_one_letter_code
_entity_poly.pdbx_strand_id
1 'polypeptide(L)'
;TPLMARLSDRFTTVAVDQRGHGLSDKPESGYEANDYADDIAGLIRTLDRGPAILVGHSLGARNSVTAAVRYPDLVRSVVAIDFTPYIETEALDALEARVNAGSQLFQDIDAVEAYLAGRYTN
;
A
#
# COMPACT_ATOMS: atom_id res chain seq x y z
N THR A 1 -4.33 -3.66 12.57
CA THR A 1 -4.95 -4.62 11.63
C THR A 1 -4.89 -6.03 12.21
N PRO A 2 -5.69 -7.01 11.72
CA PRO A 2 -5.64 -8.39 12.19
C PRO A 2 -4.23 -9.02 12.08
N LEU A 3 -3.46 -8.66 11.05
CA LEU A 3 -2.06 -9.09 10.90
C LEU A 3 -1.15 -8.53 12.00
N MET A 4 -1.24 -7.23 12.31
CA MET A 4 -0.40 -6.61 13.35
C MET A 4 -0.60 -7.26 14.72
N ALA A 5 -1.84 -7.58 15.09
CA ALA A 5 -2.15 -8.23 16.36
C ALA A 5 -1.48 -9.60 16.53
N ARG A 6 -1.12 -10.28 15.43
CA ARG A 6 -0.40 -11.56 15.45
C ARG A 6 1.13 -11.41 15.57
N LEU A 7 1.64 -10.18 15.50
CA LEU A 7 3.06 -9.86 15.46
C LEU A 7 3.48 -8.92 16.59
N SER A 8 2.53 -8.24 17.24
CA SER A 8 2.79 -7.20 18.23
C SER A 8 3.42 -7.70 19.54
N ASP A 9 3.40 -9.01 19.77
CA ASP A 9 4.09 -9.66 20.90
C ASP A 9 5.62 -9.70 20.72
N ARG A 10 6.09 -9.61 19.46
CA ARG A 10 7.52 -9.74 19.09
C ARG A 10 8.07 -8.53 18.36
N PHE A 11 7.21 -7.70 17.78
CA PHE A 11 7.58 -6.54 16.98
C PHE A 11 6.81 -5.30 17.42
N THR A 12 7.44 -4.13 17.32
CA THR A 12 6.69 -2.86 17.32
C THR A 12 6.05 -2.69 15.95
N THR A 13 4.73 -2.87 15.87
CA THR A 13 3.99 -2.77 14.61
C THR A 13 3.36 -1.39 14.46
N VAL A 14 3.58 -0.73 13.32
CA VAL A 14 2.97 0.57 12.98
C VAL A 14 2.22 0.45 11.66
N ALA A 15 0.96 0.88 11.64
CA ALA A 15 0.19 1.06 10.41
C ALA A 15 0.18 2.54 10.05
N VAL A 16 0.31 2.83 8.76
CA VAL A 16 0.52 4.20 8.25
C VAL A 16 -0.54 4.50 7.21
N ASP A 17 -1.31 5.55 7.43
CA ASP A 17 -2.04 6.22 6.37
C ASP A 17 -1.03 7.02 5.55
N GLN A 18 -0.79 6.64 4.29
CA GLN A 18 0.13 7.37 3.43
C GLN A 18 -0.47 8.72 3.00
N ARG A 19 0.35 9.66 2.52
CA ARG A 19 -0.15 10.91 1.91
C ARG A 19 -1.29 10.61 0.93
N GLY A 20 -2.35 11.42 0.95
CA GLY A 20 -3.55 11.22 0.13
C GLY A 20 -4.57 10.24 0.72
N HIS A 21 -4.25 9.49 1.79
CA HIS A 21 -5.08 8.40 2.30
C HIS A 21 -5.54 8.63 3.74
N GLY A 22 -6.68 8.05 4.09
CA GLY A 22 -7.18 7.98 5.47
C GLY A 22 -7.19 9.34 6.18
N LEU A 23 -6.58 9.39 7.37
CA LEU A 23 -6.48 10.59 8.19
C LEU A 23 -5.22 11.44 7.92
N SER A 24 -4.34 11.00 7.03
CA SER A 24 -3.16 11.78 6.63
C SER A 24 -3.51 12.93 5.70
N ASP A 25 -2.58 13.89 5.61
CA ASP A 25 -2.64 15.03 4.73
C ASP A 25 -2.79 14.62 3.26
N LYS A 26 -3.45 15.47 2.48
CA LYS A 26 -3.79 15.23 1.07
C LYS A 26 -3.31 16.42 0.24
N PRO A 27 -1.99 16.57 0.05
CA PRO A 27 -1.43 17.67 -0.73
C PRO A 27 -1.98 17.65 -2.16
N GLU A 28 -1.97 18.80 -2.83
CA GLU A 28 -2.47 18.92 -4.21
C GLU A 28 -1.60 18.15 -5.22
N SER A 29 -0.31 17.94 -4.90
CA SER A 29 0.65 17.24 -5.75
C SER A 29 1.70 16.47 -4.92
N GLY A 30 2.62 15.78 -5.60
CA GLY A 30 3.68 14.99 -4.97
C GLY A 30 3.23 13.57 -4.61
N TYR A 31 2.81 12.80 -5.61
CA TYR A 31 2.37 11.41 -5.46
C TYR A 31 3.21 10.42 -6.28
N GLU A 32 4.43 10.82 -6.64
CA GLU A 32 5.36 9.93 -7.33
C GLU A 32 5.96 8.90 -6.37
N ALA A 33 6.53 7.82 -6.90
CA ALA A 33 7.11 6.75 -6.06
C ALA A 33 8.17 7.28 -5.07
N ASN A 34 8.92 8.30 -5.47
CA ASN A 34 9.93 8.94 -4.62
C ASN A 34 9.30 9.72 -3.47
N ASP A 35 8.18 10.40 -3.70
CA ASP A 35 7.48 11.16 -2.66
C ASP A 35 7.06 10.27 -1.49
N TYR A 36 6.47 9.11 -1.80
CA TYR A 36 6.09 8.12 -0.79
C TYR A 36 7.30 7.45 -0.13
N ALA A 37 8.38 7.22 -0.87
CA ALA A 37 9.61 6.64 -0.31
C ALA A 37 10.26 7.60 0.69
N ASP A 38 10.27 8.89 0.38
CA ASP A 38 10.82 9.94 1.22
C ASP A 38 9.97 10.10 2.50
N ASP A 39 8.62 9.98 2.42
CA ASP A 39 7.74 9.91 3.59
C ASP A 39 8.04 8.72 4.50
N ILE A 40 8.24 7.52 3.92
CA ILE A 40 8.58 6.32 4.68
C ILE A 40 9.91 6.53 5.43
N ALA A 41 10.92 7.07 4.76
CA ALA A 41 12.20 7.37 5.37
C ALA A 41 12.09 8.44 6.46
N GLY A 42 11.30 9.48 6.23
CA GLY A 42 10.97 10.50 7.22
C GLY A 42 10.33 9.89 8.46
N LEU A 43 9.30 9.06 8.28
CA LEU A 43 8.61 8.38 9.38
C LEU A 43 9.57 7.50 10.21
N ILE A 44 10.39 6.67 9.56
CA ILE A 44 11.34 5.80 10.29
C ILE A 44 12.31 6.62 11.15
N ARG A 45 12.81 7.74 10.61
CA ARG A 45 13.68 8.67 11.35
C ARG A 45 12.94 9.35 12.50
N THR A 46 11.73 9.84 12.27
CA THR A 46 10.91 10.51 13.30
C THR A 46 10.55 9.58 14.44
N LEU A 47 10.25 8.31 14.14
CA LEU A 47 9.97 7.31 15.17
C LEU A 47 11.23 6.87 15.92
N ASP A 48 12.42 7.08 15.34
CA ASP A 48 13.73 6.65 15.86
C ASP A 48 13.77 5.14 16.15
N ARG A 49 13.31 4.33 15.17
CA ARG A 49 13.18 2.86 15.29
C ARG A 49 13.75 2.09 14.08
N GLY A 50 14.76 2.63 13.41
CA GLY A 50 15.40 1.99 12.26
C GLY A 50 16.49 0.97 12.63
N PRO A 51 16.86 0.06 11.71
CA PRO A 51 16.20 -0.19 10.42
C PRO A 51 14.90 -1.01 10.57
N ALA A 52 13.87 -0.65 9.79
CA ALA A 52 12.52 -1.23 9.89
C ALA A 52 12.28 -2.34 8.85
N ILE A 53 11.36 -3.27 9.16
CA ILE A 53 10.80 -4.21 8.17
C ILE A 53 9.58 -3.55 7.54
N LEU A 54 9.59 -3.39 6.22
CA LEU A 54 8.46 -2.80 5.49
C LEU A 54 7.57 -3.91 4.95
N VAL A 55 6.27 -3.87 5.29
CA VAL A 55 5.26 -4.79 4.78
C VAL A 55 4.24 -3.97 4.00
N GLY A 56 4.25 -4.10 2.68
CA GLY A 56 3.46 -3.28 1.77
C GLY A 56 2.57 -4.11 0.86
N HIS A 57 1.34 -3.65 0.63
CA HIS A 57 0.39 -4.25 -0.30
C HIS A 57 0.09 -3.30 -1.47
N SER A 58 0.11 -3.82 -2.69
CA SER A 58 -0.16 -3.07 -3.92
C SER A 58 0.70 -1.79 -3.99
N LEU A 59 0.09 -0.60 -3.99
CA LEU A 59 0.77 0.69 -3.87
C LEU A 59 1.85 0.70 -2.77
N GLY A 60 1.53 0.15 -1.61
CA GLY A 60 2.45 0.06 -0.48
C GLY A 60 3.65 -0.86 -0.73
N ALA A 61 3.49 -1.92 -1.54
CA ALA A 61 4.58 -2.81 -1.93
C ALA A 61 5.58 -2.05 -2.82
N ARG A 62 5.08 -1.35 -3.84
CA ARG A 62 5.90 -0.50 -4.71
C ARG A 62 6.67 0.55 -3.90
N ASN A 63 5.99 1.26 -3.01
CA ASN A 63 6.59 2.27 -2.13
C ASN A 63 7.68 1.69 -1.23
N SER A 64 7.44 0.51 -0.66
CA SER A 64 8.40 -0.16 0.24
C SER A 64 9.68 -0.56 -0.49
N VAL A 65 9.56 -1.12 -1.70
CA VAL A 65 10.72 -1.47 -2.53
C VAL A 65 11.51 -0.21 -2.92
N THR A 66 10.82 0.85 -3.36
CA THR A 66 11.47 2.13 -3.70
C THR A 66 12.22 2.72 -2.50
N ALA A 67 11.62 2.69 -1.31
CA ALA A 67 12.27 3.14 -0.08
C ALA A 67 13.50 2.30 0.28
N ALA A 68 13.43 0.98 0.16
CA ALA A 68 14.56 0.10 0.47
C ALA A 68 15.77 0.33 -0.44
N VAL A 69 15.53 0.61 -1.73
CA VAL A 69 16.60 0.92 -2.69
C VAL A 69 17.23 2.29 -2.39
N ARG A 70 16.42 3.30 -2.07
CA ARG A 70 16.90 4.68 -1.81
C ARG A 70 17.54 4.83 -0.43
N TYR A 71 17.05 4.10 0.57
CA TYR A 71 17.44 4.24 1.97
C TYR A 71 17.77 2.87 2.60
N PRO A 72 18.79 2.16 2.09
CA PRO A 72 19.10 0.80 2.55
C PRO A 72 19.44 0.74 4.05
N ASP A 73 20.02 1.80 4.62
CA ASP A 73 20.35 1.87 6.05
C ASP A 73 19.10 2.01 6.96
N LEU A 74 17.96 2.40 6.40
CA LEU A 74 16.69 2.55 7.14
C LEU A 74 15.78 1.33 7.01
N VAL A 75 16.04 0.44 6.04
CA VAL A 75 15.15 -0.68 5.72
C VAL A 75 15.88 -2.00 5.87
N ARG A 76 15.47 -2.80 6.85
CA ARG A 76 16.02 -4.13 7.13
C ARG A 76 15.62 -5.15 6.06
N SER A 77 14.35 -5.13 5.66
CA SER A 77 13.79 -6.04 4.65
C SER A 77 12.42 -5.55 4.18
N VAL A 78 11.98 -6.08 3.04
CA VAL A 78 10.67 -5.76 2.44
C VAL A 78 9.87 -7.04 2.22
N VAL A 79 8.59 -7.00 2.59
CA VAL A 79 7.55 -7.94 2.16
C VAL A 79 6.66 -7.20 1.17
N ALA A 80 6.88 -7.45 -0.12
CA ALA A 80 6.14 -6.84 -1.23
C ALA A 80 4.98 -7.74 -1.65
N ILE A 81 3.75 -7.30 -1.39
CA ILE A 81 2.53 -8.06 -1.67
C ILE A 81 1.85 -7.47 -2.91
N ASP A 82 1.83 -8.23 -4.00
CA ASP A 82 0.98 -7.99 -5.18
C ASP A 82 1.25 -6.65 -5.92
N PHE A 83 2.52 -6.26 -6.03
CA PHE A 83 2.96 -5.23 -6.96
C PHE A 83 4.41 -5.52 -7.39
N THR A 84 4.64 -5.69 -8.68
CA THR A 84 5.94 -6.07 -9.24
C THR A 84 6.36 -5.11 -10.35
N PRO A 85 7.64 -5.13 -10.77
CA PRO A 85 8.04 -4.58 -12.05
C PRO A 85 7.33 -5.31 -13.22
N TYR A 86 7.37 -4.69 -14.40
CA TYR A 86 6.84 -5.27 -15.65
C TYR A 86 5.35 -5.62 -15.61
N ILE A 87 4.54 -4.80 -14.94
CA ILE A 87 3.08 -4.88 -15.07
C ILE A 87 2.72 -4.43 -16.49
N GLU A 88 1.98 -5.27 -17.21
CA GLU A 88 1.50 -4.96 -18.56
C GLU A 88 0.63 -3.71 -18.56
N THR A 89 0.79 -2.87 -19.59
CA THR A 89 0.06 -1.60 -19.71
C THR A 89 -1.45 -1.82 -19.67
N GLU A 90 -1.94 -2.88 -20.32
CA GLU A 90 -3.36 -3.23 -20.36
C GLU A 90 -3.93 -3.49 -18.96
N ALA A 91 -3.13 -4.02 -18.04
CA ALA A 91 -3.54 -4.24 -16.65
C ALA A 91 -3.67 -2.90 -15.90
N LEU A 92 -2.78 -1.94 -16.18
CA LEU A 92 -2.83 -0.60 -15.62
C LEU A 92 -4.01 0.20 -16.20
N ASP A 93 -4.24 0.11 -17.50
CA ASP A 93 -5.38 0.75 -18.18
C ASP A 93 -6.70 0.21 -17.62
N ALA A 94 -6.80 -1.10 -17.40
CA ALA A 94 -7.98 -1.71 -16.80
C ALA A 94 -8.21 -1.28 -15.34
N LEU A 95 -7.12 -1.06 -14.58
CA LEU A 95 -7.19 -0.49 -13.24
C LEU A 95 -7.68 0.96 -13.29
N GLU A 96 -7.11 1.77 -14.18
CA GLU A 96 -7.48 3.17 -14.35
C GLU A 96 -8.95 3.31 -14.76
N ALA A 97 -9.40 2.54 -15.76
CA ALA A 97 -10.79 2.54 -16.19
C ALA A 97 -11.74 2.20 -15.02
N ARG A 98 -11.35 1.25 -14.15
CA ARG A 98 -12.12 0.89 -12.96
C ARG A 98 -12.16 2.01 -11.93
N VAL A 99 -11.05 2.70 -11.70
CA VAL A 99 -11.00 3.85 -10.78
C VAL A 99 -11.87 4.99 -11.31
N ASN A 100 -11.78 5.28 -12.61
CA ASN A 100 -12.55 6.34 -13.27
C ASN A 100 -14.05 6.05 -13.37
N ALA A 101 -14.44 4.77 -13.38
CA ALA A 101 -15.84 4.36 -13.29
C ALA A 101 -16.49 4.69 -11.93
N GLY A 102 -15.70 5.08 -10.93
CA GLY A 102 -16.17 5.50 -9.61
C GLY A 102 -16.57 4.34 -8.70
N SER A 103 -17.21 4.70 -7.59
CA SER A 103 -17.68 3.72 -6.61
C SER A 103 -19.06 3.18 -6.98
N GLN A 104 -19.22 1.85 -6.90
CA GLN A 104 -20.52 1.19 -7.00
C GLN A 104 -21.09 0.96 -5.61
N LEU A 105 -22.32 1.41 -5.39
CA LEU A 105 -23.08 1.08 -4.19
C LEU A 105 -23.81 -0.25 -4.38
N PHE A 106 -23.71 -1.12 -3.39
CA PHE A 106 -24.48 -2.36 -3.31
C PHE A 106 -25.59 -2.19 -2.26
N GLN A 107 -26.72 -2.84 -2.49
CA GLN A 107 -27.87 -2.75 -1.57
C GLN A 107 -27.55 -3.42 -0.23
N ASP A 108 -26.85 -4.54 -0.27
CA ASP A 108 -26.49 -5.38 0.87
C ASP A 108 -25.23 -6.20 0.56
N ILE A 109 -24.78 -6.98 1.54
CA ILE A 109 -23.59 -7.84 1.42
C ILE A 109 -23.81 -8.97 0.41
N ASP A 110 -25.02 -9.52 0.30
CA ASP A 110 -25.34 -10.61 -0.63
C ASP A 110 -25.14 -10.14 -2.09
N ALA A 111 -25.51 -8.89 -2.39
CA ALA A 111 -25.25 -8.27 -3.68
C ALA A 111 -23.74 -8.08 -3.96
N VAL A 112 -22.93 -7.80 -2.93
CA VAL A 112 -21.46 -7.74 -3.06
C VAL A 112 -20.90 -9.12 -3.37
N GLU A 113 -21.32 -10.14 -2.62
CA GLU A 113 -20.86 -11.52 -2.80
C GLU A 113 -21.20 -12.06 -4.18
N ALA A 114 -22.44 -11.85 -4.65
CA ALA A 114 -22.86 -12.25 -5.99
C ALA A 114 -22.03 -11.57 -7.10
N TYR A 115 -21.75 -10.27 -6.94
CA TYR A 115 -20.89 -9.54 -7.87
C TYR A 115 -19.45 -10.08 -7.88
N LEU A 116 -18.87 -10.31 -6.70
CA LEU A 116 -17.51 -10.83 -6.58
C LEU A 116 -17.39 -12.26 -7.14
N ALA A 117 -18.38 -13.12 -6.89
CA ALA A 117 -18.43 -14.48 -7.43
C ALA A 117 -18.51 -14.51 -8.96
N GLY A 118 -19.27 -13.59 -9.58
CA GLY A 118 -19.31 -13.45 -11.03
C GLY A 118 -18.03 -12.83 -11.61
N ARG A 119 -17.31 -12.03 -10.83
CA ARG A 119 -16.10 -11.32 -11.25
C ARG A 119 -14.84 -12.17 -11.18
N TYR A 120 -14.71 -12.99 -10.14
CA TYR A 120 -13.57 -13.87 -9.90
C TYR A 120 -14.03 -15.32 -10.06
N THR A 121 -14.33 -15.71 -11.29
CA THR A 121 -14.60 -17.11 -11.61
C THR A 121 -13.30 -17.90 -11.47
N ASN A 122 -13.26 -18.84 -10.51
CA ASN A 122 -12.21 -19.85 -10.42
C ASN A 122 -12.12 -20.70 -11.70
#